data_AF-A0A1E5PIS1-F1
#
_entry.id   AF-A0A1E5PIS1-F1
#
_cell.length_a   1.000
_cell.length_b   1.000
_cell.length_c   1.000
_cell.angle_alpha   90.00
_cell.angle_beta   90.00
_cell.angle_gamma   90.00
#
_symmetry.space_group_name_H-M   'P 1'
#
loop_
_entity.id
_entity.type
_entity.pdbx_description
1 polymer ?
#
loop_
_entity_poly.entity_id
_entity_poly.type
_entity_poly.pdbx_seq_one_letter_code
_entity_poly.pdbx_strand_id
1 'polypeptide(L)'
;MGLWGIRRQGSMWRDESVTYQVAHRTPAEIRDLLDAADAVHGLYYFVMHGLFAVWDGGLIALRLPSVLAMAVAAGLVGLTACRLAGPRAGLLSGSAFAVTPEVQMYAQEGRSYAMVCALVAFATYLLARSSARPSRASWVAYAVSLSVAGWLHEFAVLVLLAHGITVALSPWAARAKRAWAVAAGCVTLGLLPLVVFSTGQSGQVSWIGGPTALEWLEIAGVAVLVGVCAAYPPAGAGPRALNLLALPLAIVPTAALLLASLHRPMYVDRYVLYCDIGLAVLAGTALDRALGHARKRVRVAGAAVSAGLVLALLPVTFHLRTPDSRKDDVAAIANAVREVAGEGDGVVFAPSRRREWMLSYPGHFDGLVDLALEEAPAASGTLQGRESSPERIRARMLSAGRIVVLSDPAGQPEDTVAAEAVKRETLRRHFDACSRARVKGAQVTLYARRGACGR
;
A
#
# COMPACT_ATOMS: atom_id res chain seq x y z
N MET A 1 17.65 5.15 6.85
CA MET A 1 17.36 4.60 5.51
C MET A 1 16.08 5.17 4.90
N GLY A 2 14.91 5.05 5.56
CA GLY A 2 13.64 5.53 5.00
C GLY A 2 13.52 7.04 4.69
N LEU A 3 14.33 7.91 5.31
CA LEU A 3 14.36 9.34 4.98
C LEU A 3 15.14 9.65 3.69
N TRP A 4 16.06 8.77 3.27
CA TRP A 4 16.89 9.00 2.10
C TRP A 4 16.03 8.97 0.83
N GLY A 5 16.04 10.04 0.04
CA GLY A 5 15.24 10.12 -1.18
C GLY A 5 13.73 10.15 -0.92
N ILE A 6 13.26 10.55 0.27
CA ILE A 6 11.83 10.55 0.63
C ILE A 6 10.95 11.34 -0.34
N ARG A 7 11.48 12.40 -0.96
CA ARG A 7 10.77 13.18 -2.00
C ARG A 7 10.73 12.50 -3.36
N ARG A 8 11.59 11.50 -3.62
CA ARG A 8 11.66 10.76 -4.89
C ARG A 8 11.68 11.68 -6.12
N GLN A 9 12.54 12.70 -6.09
CA GLN A 9 12.65 13.71 -7.15
C GLN A 9 11.34 14.46 -7.46
N GLY A 10 10.45 14.61 -6.48
CA GLY A 10 9.14 15.27 -6.68
C GLY A 10 8.06 14.34 -7.25
N SER A 11 8.38 13.08 -7.53
CA SER A 11 7.43 12.09 -8.03
C SER A 11 6.37 11.76 -7.00
N MET A 12 5.13 11.67 -7.46
CA MET A 12 3.95 11.18 -6.74
C MET A 12 3.23 10.21 -7.65
N TRP A 13 2.86 9.04 -7.15
CA TRP A 13 2.10 8.06 -7.92
C TRP A 13 0.61 8.12 -7.52
N ARG A 14 -0.25 7.44 -8.27
CA ARG A 14 -1.71 7.57 -8.16
C ARG A 14 -2.28 7.36 -6.76
N ASP A 15 -1.93 6.29 -6.05
CA ASP A 15 -2.54 6.00 -4.74
C ASP A 15 -2.15 7.05 -3.68
N GLU A 16 -0.95 7.63 -3.80
CA GLU A 16 -0.51 8.78 -3.00
C GLU A 16 -1.27 10.05 -3.36
N SER A 17 -1.54 10.26 -4.66
CA SER A 17 -2.34 11.37 -5.18
C SER A 17 -3.72 11.40 -4.53
N VAL A 18 -4.40 10.24 -4.46
CA VAL A 18 -5.71 10.11 -3.81
C VAL A 18 -5.62 10.51 -2.33
N THR A 19 -4.64 9.97 -1.61
CA THR A 19 -4.46 10.29 -0.17
C THR A 19 -4.22 11.78 0.04
N TYR A 20 -3.35 12.38 -0.77
CA TYR A 20 -3.03 13.80 -0.70
C TYR A 20 -4.27 14.66 -0.92
N GLN A 21 -5.08 14.36 -1.93
CA GLN A 21 -6.28 15.13 -2.25
C GLN A 21 -7.36 15.01 -1.17
N VAL A 22 -7.62 13.79 -0.69
CA VAL A 22 -8.64 13.57 0.34
C VAL A 22 -8.23 14.22 1.66
N ALA A 23 -6.94 14.23 2.01
CA ALA A 23 -6.46 14.93 3.19
C ALA A 23 -6.72 16.44 3.15
N HIS A 24 -6.82 17.04 1.96
CA HIS A 24 -7.11 18.47 1.76
C HIS A 24 -8.60 18.81 1.67
N ARG A 25 -9.49 17.81 1.72
CA ARG A 25 -10.93 18.04 1.82
C ARG A 25 -11.32 18.48 3.23
N THR A 26 -12.45 19.16 3.35
CA THR A 26 -13.07 19.41 4.66
C THR A 26 -13.54 18.09 5.29
N PRO A 27 -13.70 18.01 6.62
CA PRO A 27 -14.22 16.81 7.27
C PRO A 27 -15.60 16.36 6.77
N ALA A 28 -16.43 17.28 6.28
CA ALA A 28 -17.72 16.96 5.67
C ALA A 28 -17.53 16.26 4.32
N GLU A 29 -16.72 16.84 3.44
CA GLU A 29 -16.41 16.27 2.12
C GLU A 29 -15.68 14.91 2.22
N ILE A 30 -14.89 14.68 3.28
CA ILE A 30 -14.33 13.35 3.57
C ILE A 30 -15.45 12.37 3.92
N ARG A 31 -16.41 12.74 4.77
CA ARG A 31 -17.55 11.87 5.10
C ARG A 31 -18.39 11.56 3.86
N ASP A 32 -18.72 12.58 3.07
CA ASP A 32 -19.51 12.42 1.84
C ASP A 32 -18.79 11.48 0.86
N LEU A 33 -17.46 11.57 0.77
CA LEU A 33 -16.64 10.62 0.03
C LEU A 33 -16.76 9.20 0.60
N LEU A 34 -16.58 9.05 1.92
CA LEU A 34 -16.61 7.74 2.57
C LEU A 34 -17.97 7.05 2.40
N ASP A 35 -19.06 7.82 2.30
CA ASP A 35 -20.39 7.27 2.03
C ASP A 35 -20.48 6.64 0.63
N ALA A 36 -19.77 7.20 -0.35
CA ALA A 36 -19.78 6.75 -1.73
C ALA A 36 -18.69 5.70 -2.07
N ALA A 37 -17.48 5.85 -1.51
CA ALA A 37 -16.31 5.03 -1.82
C ALA A 37 -15.24 5.04 -0.71
N ASP A 38 -14.28 4.12 -0.80
CA ASP A 38 -13.06 4.13 0.03
C ASP A 38 -13.25 4.10 1.55
N ALA A 39 -14.40 3.61 2.06
CA ALA A 39 -14.67 3.52 3.49
C ALA A 39 -13.55 2.82 4.28
N VAL A 40 -12.92 1.80 3.68
CA VAL A 40 -11.78 1.05 4.25
C VAL A 40 -10.56 1.89 4.58
N HIS A 41 -10.44 3.09 4.01
CA HIS A 41 -9.35 4.04 4.25
C HIS A 41 -9.75 5.19 5.17
N GLY A 42 -10.99 5.23 5.67
CA GLY A 42 -11.56 6.41 6.35
C GLY A 42 -10.73 6.91 7.53
N LEU A 43 -10.32 6.01 8.44
CA LEU A 43 -9.48 6.40 9.58
C LEU A 43 -8.15 6.99 9.10
N TYR A 44 -7.55 6.41 8.06
CA TYR A 44 -6.30 6.90 7.50
C TYR A 44 -6.46 8.29 6.88
N TYR A 45 -7.55 8.55 6.15
CA TYR A 45 -7.83 9.87 5.60
C TYR A 45 -8.00 10.94 6.68
N PHE A 46 -8.70 10.66 7.78
CA PHE A 46 -8.81 11.62 8.88
C PHE A 46 -7.48 11.87 9.60
N VAL A 47 -6.65 10.83 9.77
CA VAL A 47 -5.30 10.99 10.33
C VAL A 47 -4.45 11.89 9.43
N MET A 48 -4.48 11.67 8.12
CA MET A 48 -3.74 12.49 7.17
C MET A 48 -4.29 13.91 7.10
N HIS A 49 -5.61 14.10 7.11
CA HIS A 49 -6.25 15.42 7.16
C HIS A 49 -5.76 16.24 8.36
N GLY A 50 -5.77 15.63 9.56
CA GLY A 50 -5.26 16.29 10.76
C GLY A 50 -3.77 16.64 10.67
N LEU A 51 -2.96 15.78 10.05
CA LEU A 51 -1.54 16.06 9.82
C LEU A 51 -1.32 17.24 8.88
N PHE A 52 -1.98 17.24 7.71
CA PHE A 52 -1.87 18.30 6.70
C PHE A 52 -2.42 19.64 7.20
N ALA A 53 -3.44 19.63 8.06
CA ALA A 53 -3.96 20.83 8.71
C ALA A 53 -2.94 21.49 9.66
N VAL A 54 -2.04 20.71 10.27
CA VAL A 54 -0.97 21.23 11.15
C VAL A 54 0.26 21.63 10.33
N TRP A 55 0.64 20.81 9.35
CA TRP A 55 1.79 21.05 8.49
C TRP A 55 1.62 20.33 7.16
N ASP A 56 1.45 21.10 6.07
CA ASP A 56 1.30 20.53 4.74
C ASP A 56 2.53 19.71 4.34
N GLY A 57 3.74 20.29 4.43
CA GLY A 57 5.01 19.60 4.20
C GLY A 57 5.15 18.85 2.85
N GLY A 58 4.21 19.01 1.92
CA GLY A 58 4.06 18.28 0.67
C GLY A 58 4.34 16.77 0.80
N LEU A 59 5.18 16.27 -0.10
CA LEU A 59 5.58 14.85 -0.15
C LEU A 59 6.28 14.35 1.12
N ILE A 60 6.89 15.24 1.91
CA ILE A 60 7.52 14.83 3.17
C ILE A 60 6.43 14.48 4.18
N ALA A 61 5.45 15.36 4.41
CA ALA A 61 4.36 15.06 5.35
C ALA A 61 3.54 13.85 4.90
N LEU A 62 3.36 13.67 3.58
CA LEU A 62 2.67 12.50 3.04
C LEU A 62 3.34 11.18 3.41
N ARG A 63 4.68 11.10 3.33
CA ARG A 63 5.44 9.84 3.46
C ARG A 63 6.08 9.63 4.83
N LEU A 64 6.33 10.71 5.58
CA LEU A 64 7.00 10.65 6.89
C LEU A 64 6.27 9.74 7.90
N PRO A 65 4.93 9.72 7.99
CA PRO A 65 4.22 8.81 8.89
C PRO A 65 4.55 7.34 8.62
N SER A 66 4.65 6.96 7.34
CA SER A 66 5.02 5.59 6.93
C SER A 66 6.47 5.27 7.28
N VAL A 67 7.40 6.21 7.10
CA VAL A 67 8.81 6.05 7.49
C VAL A 67 8.93 5.81 9.00
N LEU A 68 8.24 6.61 9.80
CA LEU A 68 8.24 6.50 11.27
C LEU A 68 7.61 5.18 11.71
N ALA A 69 6.45 4.82 11.14
CA ALA A 69 5.77 3.57 11.43
C ALA A 69 6.67 2.36 11.13
N MET A 70 7.33 2.34 9.96
CA MET A 70 8.17 1.21 9.60
C MET A 70 9.46 1.13 10.43
N ALA A 71 10.00 2.26 10.88
CA ALA A 71 11.10 2.29 11.84
C ALA A 71 10.68 1.72 13.21
N VAL A 72 9.50 2.07 13.69
CA VAL A 72 8.90 1.49 14.91
C VAL A 72 8.66 -0.01 14.74
N ALA A 73 8.13 -0.44 13.59
CA ALA A 73 7.94 -1.84 13.26
C ALA A 73 9.27 -2.62 13.33
N ALA A 74 10.33 -2.13 12.68
CA ALA A 74 11.66 -2.76 12.73
C ALA A 74 12.20 -2.90 14.17
N GLY A 75 12.02 -1.87 15.00
CA GLY A 75 12.37 -1.91 16.42
C GLY A 75 11.56 -2.97 17.18
N LEU A 76 10.25 -3.07 16.94
CA LEU A 76 9.37 -4.05 17.57
C LEU A 76 9.64 -5.48 17.11
N VAL A 77 9.97 -5.69 15.84
CA VAL A 77 10.46 -6.99 15.31
C VAL A 77 11.72 -7.39 16.07
N GLY A 78 12.68 -6.49 16.18
CA GLY A 78 13.93 -6.74 16.91
C GLY A 78 13.72 -7.00 18.40
N LEU A 79 12.83 -6.26 19.07
CA LEU A 79 12.49 -6.48 20.48
C LEU A 79 11.77 -7.82 20.69
N THR A 80 10.91 -8.22 19.77
CA THR A 80 10.22 -9.52 19.81
C THR A 80 11.23 -10.67 19.69
N ALA A 81 12.11 -10.63 18.70
CA ALA A 81 13.18 -11.62 18.54
C ALA A 81 14.18 -11.59 19.71
N CYS A 82 14.55 -10.40 20.20
CA CYS A 82 15.43 -10.24 21.37
C CYS A 82 14.88 -10.96 22.60
N ARG A 83 13.57 -10.86 22.82
CA ARG A 83 12.90 -11.50 23.95
C ARG A 83 12.90 -13.03 23.84
N LEU A 84 12.79 -13.57 22.62
CA LEU A 84 12.61 -15.00 22.39
C LEU A 84 13.93 -15.74 22.13
N ALA A 85 14.94 -15.05 21.61
CA ALA A 85 16.18 -15.62 21.10
C ALA A 85 17.46 -14.88 21.53
N GLY A 86 17.34 -13.73 22.21
CA GLY A 86 18.47 -12.95 22.72
C GLY A 86 18.87 -11.74 21.86
N PRO A 87 19.73 -10.83 22.38
CA PRO A 87 19.97 -9.52 21.78
C PRO A 87 20.51 -9.54 20.35
N ARG A 88 21.40 -10.50 20.02
CA ARG A 88 21.97 -10.62 18.67
C ARG A 88 20.92 -11.01 17.64
N ALA A 89 20.12 -12.04 17.93
CA ALA A 89 18.97 -12.42 17.12
C ALA A 89 18.00 -11.24 16.95
N GLY A 90 17.75 -10.47 18.02
CA GLY A 90 16.95 -9.25 17.95
C GLY A 90 17.48 -8.21 16.95
N LEU A 91 18.77 -7.86 17.04
CA LEU A 91 19.40 -6.92 16.12
C LEU A 91 19.34 -7.41 14.67
N LEU A 92 19.61 -8.70 14.45
CA LEU A 92 19.61 -9.30 13.11
C LEU A 92 18.20 -9.36 12.52
N SER A 93 17.17 -9.70 13.30
CA SER A 93 15.78 -9.72 12.83
C SER A 93 15.25 -8.33 12.50
N GLY A 94 15.51 -7.32 13.35
CA GLY A 94 15.11 -5.94 13.05
C GLY A 94 15.84 -5.37 11.83
N SER A 95 17.12 -5.74 11.66
CA SER A 95 17.90 -5.35 10.48
C SER A 95 17.41 -6.03 9.22
N ALA A 96 17.13 -7.35 9.28
CA ALA A 96 16.59 -8.12 8.17
C ALA A 96 15.26 -7.52 7.68
N PHE A 97 14.35 -7.21 8.61
CA PHE A 97 13.09 -6.53 8.31
C PHE A 97 13.33 -5.19 7.61
N ALA A 98 14.21 -4.35 8.16
CA ALA A 98 14.46 -3.02 7.62
C ALA A 98 15.04 -3.05 6.19
N VAL A 99 15.88 -4.04 5.85
CA VAL A 99 16.53 -4.12 4.53
C VAL A 99 15.69 -4.84 3.47
N THR A 100 14.62 -5.55 3.86
CA THR A 100 13.69 -6.19 2.91
C THR A 100 13.17 -5.18 1.89
N PRO A 101 13.36 -5.39 0.57
CA PRO A 101 12.96 -4.41 -0.45
C PRO A 101 11.50 -3.97 -0.38
N GLU A 102 10.58 -4.88 -0.08
CA GLU A 102 9.15 -4.58 0.05
C GLU A 102 8.87 -3.62 1.23
N VAL A 103 9.45 -3.91 2.41
CA VAL A 103 9.44 -3.01 3.57
C VAL A 103 9.99 -1.63 3.21
N GLN A 104 11.07 -1.57 2.42
CA GLN A 104 11.66 -0.31 1.97
C GLN A 104 10.79 0.47 0.99
N MET A 105 10.03 -0.21 0.14
CA MET A 105 9.11 0.37 -0.84
C MET A 105 7.94 1.05 -0.11
N TYR A 106 7.30 0.34 0.81
CA TYR A 106 6.14 0.83 1.56
C TYR A 106 6.51 1.77 2.72
N ALA A 107 7.77 1.78 3.17
CA ALA A 107 8.26 2.81 4.10
C ALA A 107 8.18 4.23 3.51
N GLN A 108 8.22 4.39 2.18
CA GLN A 108 8.15 5.68 1.48
C GLN A 108 6.88 5.81 0.64
N GLU A 109 5.78 5.30 1.15
CA GLU A 109 4.48 5.38 0.50
C GLU A 109 3.48 6.06 1.42
N GLY A 110 2.80 7.10 0.93
CA GLY A 110 1.71 7.77 1.63
C GLY A 110 0.42 6.94 1.66
N ARG A 111 0.49 5.73 2.22
CA ARG A 111 -0.63 4.78 2.40
C ARG A 111 -0.57 4.14 3.79
N SER A 112 -1.68 3.53 4.23
CA SER A 112 -1.83 3.02 5.60
C SER A 112 -0.98 1.77 5.93
N TYR A 113 -0.45 1.06 4.93
CA TYR A 113 0.20 -0.25 5.10
C TYR A 113 1.35 -0.24 6.12
N ALA A 114 2.16 0.81 6.16
CA ALA A 114 3.25 0.93 7.13
C ALA A 114 2.76 1.10 8.57
N MET A 115 1.68 1.87 8.78
CA MET A 115 1.05 2.05 10.09
C MET A 115 0.41 0.74 10.57
N VAL A 116 -0.27 0.03 9.67
CA VAL A 116 -0.83 -1.30 9.94
C VAL A 116 0.28 -2.26 10.35
N CYS A 117 1.39 -2.29 9.62
CA CYS A 117 2.54 -3.14 9.93
C CYS A 117 3.14 -2.83 11.32
N ALA A 118 3.28 -1.56 11.68
CA ALA A 118 3.75 -1.15 13.00
C ALA A 118 2.82 -1.57 14.14
N LEU A 119 1.50 -1.41 13.96
CA LEU A 119 0.49 -1.82 14.95
C LEU A 119 0.42 -3.34 15.09
N VAL A 120 0.56 -4.07 13.98
CA VAL A 120 0.66 -5.53 14.00
C VAL A 120 1.94 -5.97 14.72
N ALA A 121 3.10 -5.37 14.42
CA ALA A 121 4.35 -5.65 15.13
C ALA A 121 4.23 -5.38 16.63
N PHE A 122 3.52 -4.32 17.02
CA PHE A 122 3.27 -4.00 18.42
C PHE A 122 2.34 -5.02 19.07
N ALA A 123 1.26 -5.42 18.40
CA ALA A 123 0.37 -6.49 18.87
C ALA A 123 1.11 -7.84 19.01
N THR A 124 1.97 -8.20 18.06
CA THR A 124 2.81 -9.40 18.11
C THR A 124 3.79 -9.34 19.29
N TYR A 125 4.44 -8.20 19.53
CA TYR A 125 5.29 -7.98 20.71
C TYR A 125 4.49 -8.13 22.01
N LEU A 126 3.30 -7.53 22.09
CA LEU A 126 2.40 -7.63 23.25
C LEU A 126 1.93 -9.07 23.49
N LEU A 127 1.67 -9.85 22.44
CA LEU A 127 1.31 -11.26 22.54
C LEU A 127 2.46 -12.09 23.15
N ALA A 128 3.68 -11.91 22.62
CA ALA A 128 4.89 -12.55 23.14
C ALA A 128 5.19 -12.14 24.59
N ARG A 129 4.91 -10.88 24.97
CA ARG A 129 5.06 -10.38 26.34
C ARG A 129 4.01 -10.97 27.29
N SER A 130 2.74 -10.92 26.90
CA SER A 130 1.58 -11.30 27.73
C SER A 130 1.51 -12.80 28.00
N SER A 131 2.08 -13.61 27.10
CA SER A 131 2.19 -15.06 27.29
C SER A 131 3.10 -15.44 28.47
N ALA A 132 4.09 -14.59 28.80
CA ALA A 132 4.96 -14.80 29.96
C ALA A 132 4.46 -14.07 31.22
N ARG A 133 3.83 -12.90 31.06
CA ARG A 133 3.34 -12.06 32.15
C ARG A 133 1.98 -11.46 31.78
N PRO A 134 0.87 -12.20 31.97
CA PRO A 134 -0.44 -11.72 31.56
C PRO A 134 -0.88 -10.53 32.43
N SER A 135 -1.34 -9.47 31.79
CA SER A 135 -1.98 -8.33 32.46
C SER A 135 -3.14 -7.80 31.61
N ARG A 136 -4.17 -7.26 32.28
CA ARG A 136 -5.34 -6.69 31.59
C ARG A 136 -4.94 -5.54 30.67
N ALA A 137 -4.06 -4.64 31.13
CA ALA A 137 -3.58 -3.52 30.33
C ALA A 137 -2.88 -3.97 29.04
N SER A 138 -2.10 -5.05 29.07
CA SER A 138 -1.42 -5.57 27.88
C SER A 138 -2.40 -6.15 26.85
N TRP A 139 -3.48 -6.82 27.30
CA TRP A 139 -4.53 -7.32 26.42
C TRP A 139 -5.41 -6.20 25.85
N VAL A 140 -5.69 -5.16 26.63
CA VAL A 140 -6.38 -3.96 26.13
C VAL A 140 -5.52 -3.28 25.07
N ALA A 141 -4.23 -3.06 25.34
CA ALA A 141 -3.31 -2.49 24.35
C ALA A 141 -3.23 -3.35 23.07
N TYR A 142 -3.21 -4.68 23.21
CA TYR A 142 -3.25 -5.61 22.08
C TYR A 142 -4.54 -5.45 21.25
N ALA A 143 -5.71 -5.44 21.90
CA ALA A 143 -7.00 -5.28 21.24
C ALA A 143 -7.10 -3.92 20.54
N VAL A 144 -6.76 -2.83 21.24
CA VAL A 144 -6.76 -1.47 20.67
C VAL A 144 -5.83 -1.39 19.47
N SER A 145 -4.63 -1.96 19.54
CA SER A 145 -3.67 -1.94 18.42
C SER A 145 -4.25 -2.61 17.17
N LEU A 146 -4.86 -3.79 17.32
CA LEU A 146 -5.46 -4.52 16.20
C LEU A 146 -6.77 -3.91 15.71
N SER A 147 -7.57 -3.30 16.59
CA SER A 147 -8.74 -2.52 16.19
C SER A 147 -8.32 -1.33 15.32
N VAL A 148 -7.34 -0.53 15.77
CA VAL A 148 -6.83 0.60 14.99
C VAL A 148 -6.22 0.11 13.67
N ALA A 149 -5.46 -0.98 13.68
CA ALA A 149 -4.92 -1.57 12.46
C ALA A 149 -6.03 -1.98 11.47
N GLY A 150 -7.09 -2.62 11.96
CA GLY A 150 -8.25 -3.01 11.14
C GLY A 150 -9.04 -1.82 10.59
N TRP A 151 -9.15 -0.72 11.35
CA TRP A 151 -9.78 0.51 10.86
C TRP A 151 -8.91 1.29 9.87
N LEU A 152 -7.59 1.10 9.91
CA LEU A 152 -6.66 1.62 8.89
C LEU A 152 -6.64 0.75 7.62
N HIS A 153 -6.87 -0.56 7.78
CA HIS A 153 -7.01 -1.52 6.70
C HIS A 153 -7.67 -2.82 7.19
N GLU A 154 -8.86 -3.16 6.68
CA GLU A 154 -9.69 -4.25 7.23
C GLU A 154 -8.99 -5.62 7.26
N PHE A 155 -8.13 -5.93 6.26
CA PHE A 155 -7.39 -7.20 6.22
C PHE A 155 -6.35 -7.38 7.32
N ALA A 156 -6.02 -6.35 8.11
CA ALA A 156 -5.21 -6.53 9.32
C ALA A 156 -5.84 -7.54 10.30
N VAL A 157 -7.17 -7.75 10.24
CA VAL A 157 -7.87 -8.76 11.05
C VAL A 157 -7.35 -10.18 10.82
N LEU A 158 -6.79 -10.49 9.64
CA LEU A 158 -6.26 -11.81 9.30
C LEU A 158 -5.08 -12.21 10.21
N VAL A 159 -4.39 -11.24 10.84
CA VAL A 159 -3.35 -11.55 11.83
C VAL A 159 -3.89 -12.31 13.05
N LEU A 160 -5.19 -12.19 13.35
CA LEU A 160 -5.83 -12.97 14.41
C LEU A 160 -5.75 -14.47 14.12
N LEU A 161 -5.80 -14.90 12.86
CA LEU A 161 -5.65 -16.31 12.51
C LEU A 161 -4.26 -16.83 12.90
N ALA A 162 -3.21 -16.07 12.56
CA ALA A 162 -1.83 -16.38 12.92
C ALA A 162 -1.63 -16.41 14.45
N HIS A 163 -2.06 -15.35 15.14
CA HIS A 163 -1.96 -15.27 16.60
C HIS A 163 -2.78 -16.35 17.30
N GLY A 164 -3.94 -16.73 16.74
CA GLY A 164 -4.78 -17.81 17.24
C GLY A 164 -4.09 -19.16 17.17
N ILE A 165 -3.44 -19.48 16.04
CA ILE A 165 -2.62 -20.69 15.89
C ILE A 165 -1.48 -20.69 16.90
N THR A 166 -0.76 -19.56 17.04
CA THR A 166 0.31 -19.44 18.05
C THR A 166 -0.20 -19.73 19.46
N VAL A 167 -1.34 -19.15 19.86
CA VAL A 167 -1.91 -19.30 21.20
C VAL A 167 -2.48 -20.70 21.41
N ALA A 168 -3.09 -21.31 20.39
CA ALA A 168 -3.66 -22.65 20.45
C ALA A 168 -2.57 -23.71 20.68
N LEU A 169 -1.47 -23.61 19.92
CA LEU A 169 -0.36 -24.56 19.91
C LEU A 169 0.70 -24.30 20.99
N SER A 170 0.70 -23.12 21.62
CA SER A 170 1.65 -22.80 22.69
C SER A 170 1.21 -23.40 24.04
N PRO A 171 1.96 -24.37 24.61
CA PRO A 171 1.56 -25.03 25.86
C PRO A 171 1.57 -24.10 27.08
N TRP A 172 2.37 -23.02 27.06
CA TRP A 172 2.42 -21.97 28.09
C TRP A 172 1.29 -20.93 28.00
N ALA A 173 0.44 -21.00 26.97
CA ALA A 173 -0.57 -19.98 26.70
C ALA A 173 -1.97 -20.31 27.26
N ALA A 174 -2.14 -21.33 28.12
CA ALA A 174 -3.46 -21.75 28.59
C ALA A 174 -4.30 -20.61 29.22
N ARG A 175 -3.68 -19.74 30.03
CA ARG A 175 -4.32 -18.53 30.59
C ARG A 175 -4.50 -17.40 29.57
N ALA A 176 -3.66 -17.37 28.54
CA ALA A 176 -3.76 -16.42 27.44
C ALA A 176 -4.88 -16.77 26.46
N LYS A 177 -5.28 -18.04 26.32
CA LYS A 177 -6.36 -18.49 25.41
C LYS A 177 -7.65 -17.72 25.60
N ARG A 178 -8.16 -17.64 26.84
CA ARG A 178 -9.41 -16.91 27.13
C ARG A 178 -9.26 -15.42 26.89
N ALA A 179 -8.17 -14.81 27.36
CA ALA A 179 -7.94 -13.37 27.20
C ALA A 179 -7.79 -12.98 25.73
N TRP A 180 -7.06 -13.79 24.96
CA TRP A 180 -6.92 -13.65 23.52
C TRP A 180 -8.25 -13.83 22.80
N ALA A 181 -9.04 -14.85 23.14
CA ALA A 181 -10.35 -15.07 22.52
C ALA A 181 -11.31 -13.88 22.76
N VAL A 182 -11.31 -13.33 23.98
CA VAL A 182 -12.08 -12.10 24.29
C VAL A 182 -11.56 -10.92 23.47
N ALA A 183 -10.25 -10.68 23.44
CA ALA A 183 -9.66 -9.58 22.67
C ALA A 183 -9.94 -9.72 21.16
N ALA A 184 -9.78 -10.92 20.60
CA ALA A 184 -10.08 -11.24 19.21
C ALA A 184 -11.56 -11.02 18.90
N GLY A 185 -12.46 -11.48 19.77
CA GLY A 185 -13.90 -11.23 19.65
C GLY A 185 -14.23 -9.74 19.65
N CYS A 186 -13.65 -8.96 20.56
CA CYS A 186 -13.82 -7.50 20.59
C CYS A 186 -13.31 -6.82 19.31
N VAL A 187 -12.15 -7.23 18.79
CA VAL A 187 -11.59 -6.68 17.55
C VAL A 187 -12.50 -7.00 16.37
N THR A 188 -12.89 -8.27 16.20
CA THR A 188 -13.75 -8.71 15.09
C THR A 188 -15.13 -8.03 15.15
N LEU A 189 -15.76 -7.96 16.33
CA LEU A 189 -17.04 -7.28 16.50
C LEU A 189 -16.93 -5.77 16.23
N GLY A 190 -15.84 -5.14 16.67
CA GLY A 190 -15.60 -3.72 16.44
C GLY A 190 -15.33 -3.35 14.98
N LEU A 191 -14.85 -4.30 14.16
CA LEU A 191 -14.63 -4.11 12.72
C LEU A 191 -15.86 -4.47 11.88
N LEU A 192 -16.86 -5.15 12.44
CA LEU A 192 -18.03 -5.60 11.71
C LEU A 192 -18.76 -4.46 10.98
N PRO A 193 -18.99 -3.27 11.57
CA PRO A 193 -19.64 -2.16 10.87
C PRO A 193 -18.86 -1.71 9.63
N LEU A 194 -17.53 -1.62 9.74
CA LEU A 194 -16.66 -1.25 8.63
C LEU A 194 -16.76 -2.26 7.49
N VAL A 195 -16.67 -3.56 7.80
CA VAL A 195 -16.74 -4.63 6.79
C VAL A 195 -18.10 -4.67 6.11
N VAL A 196 -19.19 -4.56 6.87
CA VAL A 196 -20.55 -4.52 6.31
C VAL A 196 -20.71 -3.32 5.38
N PHE A 197 -20.19 -2.17 5.76
CA PHE A 197 -20.28 -0.98 4.95
C PHE A 197 -19.37 -1.03 3.70
N SER A 198 -18.12 -1.46 3.85
CA SER A 198 -17.13 -1.55 2.77
C SER A 198 -17.49 -2.58 1.70
N THR A 199 -18.17 -3.67 2.06
CA THR A 199 -18.64 -4.68 1.09
C THR A 199 -19.62 -4.10 0.06
N GLY A 200 -20.43 -3.11 0.45
CA GLY A 200 -21.27 -2.33 -0.47
C GLY A 200 -20.49 -1.52 -1.50
N GLN A 201 -19.20 -1.26 -1.25
CA GLN A 201 -18.29 -0.51 -2.11
C GLN A 201 -17.31 -1.41 -2.88
N SER A 202 -17.52 -2.74 -2.88
CA SER A 202 -16.61 -3.73 -3.50
C SER A 202 -16.37 -3.56 -5.01
N GLY A 203 -17.21 -2.79 -5.72
CA GLY A 203 -16.96 -2.41 -7.11
C GLY A 203 -15.63 -1.64 -7.31
N GLN A 204 -15.12 -0.95 -6.29
CA GLN A 204 -13.86 -0.17 -6.38
C GLN A 204 -12.62 -1.05 -6.55
N VAL A 205 -12.70 -2.33 -6.19
CA VAL A 205 -11.60 -3.29 -6.30
C VAL A 205 -11.79 -4.28 -7.45
N SER A 206 -12.76 -4.06 -8.35
CA SER A 206 -13.04 -4.97 -9.47
C SER A 206 -11.91 -5.06 -10.50
N TRP A 207 -10.94 -4.15 -10.45
CA TRP A 207 -9.72 -4.20 -11.25
C TRP A 207 -8.75 -5.31 -10.81
N ILE A 208 -8.92 -5.84 -9.59
CA ILE A 208 -8.08 -6.92 -9.07
C ILE A 208 -8.48 -8.22 -9.78
N GLY A 209 -7.50 -8.82 -10.45
CA GLY A 209 -7.64 -10.14 -11.06
C GLY A 209 -7.50 -11.27 -10.03
N GLY A 210 -7.95 -12.47 -10.40
CA GLY A 210 -7.70 -13.66 -9.59
C GLY A 210 -6.20 -13.94 -9.43
N PRO A 211 -5.78 -14.67 -8.37
CA PRO A 211 -4.38 -14.98 -8.13
C PRO A 211 -3.69 -15.65 -9.32
N THR A 212 -2.57 -15.11 -9.74
CA THR A 212 -1.74 -15.58 -10.84
C THR A 212 -0.83 -16.73 -10.40
N ALA A 213 -0.33 -17.51 -11.37
CA ALA A 213 0.63 -18.58 -11.10
C ALA A 213 1.91 -18.06 -10.43
N LEU A 214 2.33 -16.82 -10.74
CA LEU A 214 3.49 -16.20 -10.14
C LEU A 214 3.28 -15.93 -8.64
N GLU A 215 2.13 -15.38 -8.25
CA GLU A 215 1.80 -15.13 -6.83
C GLU A 215 1.75 -16.44 -6.01
N TRP A 216 1.27 -17.54 -6.61
CA TRP A 216 1.33 -18.86 -5.99
C TRP A 216 2.76 -19.40 -5.84
N LEU A 217 3.63 -19.16 -6.82
CA LEU A 217 5.04 -19.55 -6.73
C LEU A 217 5.79 -18.70 -5.70
N GLU A 218 5.47 -17.41 -5.61
CA GLU A 218 6.05 -16.50 -4.61
C GLU A 218 5.72 -16.97 -3.19
N ILE A 219 4.45 -17.24 -2.87
CA ILE A 219 4.10 -17.74 -1.53
C ILE A 219 4.72 -19.11 -1.24
N ALA A 220 4.83 -19.99 -2.25
CA ALA A 220 5.53 -21.26 -2.09
C ALA A 220 7.03 -21.06 -1.80
N GLY A 221 7.68 -20.12 -2.50
CA GLY A 221 9.07 -19.73 -2.26
C GLY A 221 9.28 -19.16 -0.85
N VAL A 222 8.38 -18.28 -0.40
CA VAL A 222 8.39 -17.75 0.97
C VAL A 222 8.18 -18.87 1.98
N ALA A 223 7.23 -19.79 1.75
CA ALA A 223 6.99 -20.92 2.65
C ALA A 223 8.22 -21.84 2.77
N VAL A 224 8.92 -22.12 1.66
CA VAL A 224 10.18 -22.87 1.68
C VAL A 224 11.25 -22.12 2.46
N LEU A 225 11.44 -20.82 2.20
CA LEU A 225 12.44 -19.99 2.90
C LEU A 225 12.18 -19.93 4.41
N VAL A 226 10.93 -19.69 4.80
CA VAL A 226 10.47 -19.65 6.20
C VAL A 226 10.67 -21.03 6.85
N GLY A 227 10.36 -22.12 6.15
CA GLY A 227 10.59 -23.50 6.62
C GLY A 227 12.07 -23.81 6.83
N VAL A 228 12.94 -23.41 5.89
CA VAL A 228 14.40 -23.55 6.01
C VAL A 228 14.91 -22.75 7.21
N CYS A 229 14.51 -21.48 7.36
CA CYS A 229 14.92 -20.66 8.50
C CYS A 229 14.44 -21.26 9.83
N ALA A 230 13.21 -21.77 9.90
CA ALA A 230 12.66 -22.41 11.08
C ALA A 230 13.40 -23.71 11.47
N ALA A 231 14.07 -24.37 10.53
CA ALA A 231 14.91 -25.55 10.78
C ALA A 231 16.25 -25.21 11.47
N TYR A 232 16.63 -23.93 11.52
CA TYR A 232 17.81 -23.43 12.24
C TYR A 232 17.42 -22.55 13.43
N PRO A 233 16.69 -23.07 14.42
CA PRO A 233 16.12 -22.22 15.46
C PRO A 233 17.21 -21.80 16.47
N PRO A 234 16.99 -20.71 17.24
CA PRO A 234 18.00 -20.14 18.12
C PRO A 234 18.50 -21.12 19.19
N ALA A 235 19.74 -20.91 19.68
CA ALA A 235 20.29 -21.70 20.77
C ALA A 235 19.61 -21.32 22.11
N GLY A 236 19.16 -22.33 22.89
CA GLY A 236 18.52 -22.13 24.20
C GLY A 236 17.08 -22.65 24.29
N ALA A 237 16.33 -22.24 25.31
CA ALA A 237 15.03 -22.82 25.69
C ALA A 237 13.80 -22.22 24.97
N GLY A 238 13.95 -21.18 24.14
CA GLY A 238 12.87 -20.51 23.41
C GLY A 238 12.53 -20.89 21.95
N PRO A 239 13.25 -21.81 21.24
CA PRO A 239 13.10 -21.97 19.79
C PRO A 239 11.70 -22.42 19.35
N ARG A 240 11.03 -23.24 20.15
CA ARG A 240 9.67 -23.70 19.85
C ARG A 240 8.64 -22.56 19.92
N ALA A 241 8.77 -21.66 20.90
CA ALA A 241 7.88 -20.50 21.04
C ALA A 241 8.07 -19.51 19.88
N LEU A 242 9.32 -19.31 19.45
CA LEU A 242 9.65 -18.45 18.31
C LEU A 242 9.02 -18.98 17.03
N ASN A 243 9.23 -20.26 16.71
CA ASN A 243 8.66 -20.86 15.51
C ASN A 243 7.13 -20.86 15.53
N LEU A 244 6.51 -21.15 16.68
CA LEU A 244 5.05 -21.10 16.84
C LEU A 244 4.46 -19.70 16.66
N LEU A 245 5.25 -18.64 16.86
CA LEU A 245 4.84 -17.26 16.61
C LEU A 245 5.10 -16.85 15.16
N ALA A 246 6.32 -17.08 14.67
CA ALA A 246 6.79 -16.51 13.42
C ALA A 246 6.29 -17.27 12.18
N LEU A 247 6.16 -18.60 12.25
CA LEU A 247 5.66 -19.40 11.11
C LEU A 247 4.22 -19.04 10.74
N PRO A 248 3.24 -19.04 11.69
CA PRO A 248 1.89 -18.64 11.35
C PRO A 248 1.82 -17.20 10.86
N LEU A 249 2.60 -16.29 11.47
CA LEU A 249 2.60 -14.87 11.10
C LEU A 249 3.11 -14.64 9.66
N ALA A 250 4.12 -15.41 9.22
CA ALA A 250 4.68 -15.26 7.88
C ALA A 250 3.79 -15.82 6.76
N ILE A 251 2.94 -16.81 7.05
CA ILE A 251 2.26 -17.60 6.02
C ILE A 251 0.73 -17.45 6.07
N VAL A 252 0.13 -17.52 7.24
CA VAL A 252 -1.32 -17.69 7.39
C VAL A 252 -2.12 -16.51 6.85
N PRO A 253 -1.77 -15.23 7.11
CA PRO A 253 -2.56 -14.11 6.60
C PRO A 253 -2.53 -14.04 5.06
N THR A 254 -1.35 -14.20 4.45
CA THR A 254 -1.19 -14.22 2.99
C THR A 254 -1.94 -15.38 2.37
N ALA A 255 -1.80 -16.60 2.92
CA ALA A 255 -2.50 -17.78 2.43
C ALA A 255 -4.03 -17.62 2.57
N ALA A 256 -4.51 -17.10 3.69
CA ALA A 256 -5.93 -16.85 3.90
C ALA A 256 -6.50 -15.85 2.89
N LEU A 257 -5.78 -14.75 2.62
CA LEU A 257 -6.19 -13.76 1.63
C LEU A 257 -6.18 -14.33 0.21
N LEU A 258 -5.15 -15.09 -0.17
CA LEU A 258 -5.08 -15.77 -1.47
C LEU A 258 -6.23 -16.76 -1.67
N LEU A 259 -6.53 -17.58 -0.66
CA LEU A 259 -7.64 -18.54 -0.71
C LEU A 259 -9.00 -17.83 -0.78
N ALA A 260 -9.18 -16.73 -0.04
CA ALA A 260 -10.39 -15.90 -0.16
C ALA A 260 -10.50 -15.28 -1.57
N SER A 261 -9.37 -14.89 -2.16
CA SER A 261 -9.28 -14.31 -3.51
C SER A 261 -9.71 -15.26 -4.63
N LEU A 262 -9.78 -16.58 -4.36
CA LEU A 262 -10.36 -17.56 -5.29
C LEU A 262 -11.87 -17.38 -5.50
N HIS A 263 -12.58 -16.81 -4.52
CA HIS A 263 -14.02 -16.55 -4.59
C HIS A 263 -14.31 -15.12 -5.03
N ARG A 264 -13.58 -14.16 -4.47
CA ARG A 264 -13.70 -12.72 -4.74
C ARG A 264 -12.29 -12.15 -4.86
N PRO A 265 -11.80 -11.87 -6.07
CA PRO A 265 -10.47 -11.31 -6.28
C PRO A 265 -10.21 -10.08 -5.42
N MET A 266 -9.28 -10.20 -4.47
CA MET A 266 -9.00 -9.19 -3.45
C MET A 266 -7.54 -9.19 -2.97
N TYR A 267 -6.74 -10.14 -3.45
CA TYR A 267 -5.32 -10.25 -3.07
C TYR A 267 -4.49 -9.16 -3.74
N VAL A 268 -3.77 -8.41 -2.91
CA VAL A 268 -2.67 -7.52 -3.30
C VAL A 268 -1.61 -7.68 -2.21
N ASP A 269 -0.37 -7.95 -2.61
CA ASP A 269 0.81 -8.13 -1.75
C ASP A 269 0.83 -7.20 -0.52
N ARG A 270 0.68 -5.90 -0.76
CA ARG A 270 0.75 -4.83 0.25
C ARG A 270 -0.27 -4.94 1.38
N TYR A 271 -1.39 -5.64 1.17
CA TYR A 271 -2.44 -5.81 2.19
C TYR A 271 -2.00 -6.70 3.35
N VAL A 272 -1.00 -7.55 3.11
CA VAL A 272 -0.44 -8.49 4.10
C VAL A 272 1.05 -8.24 4.33
N LEU A 273 1.53 -7.02 4.07
CA LEU A 273 2.92 -6.59 4.29
C LEU A 273 3.47 -6.95 5.68
N TYR A 274 2.61 -6.98 6.69
CA TYR A 274 2.99 -7.34 8.05
C TYR A 274 3.44 -8.82 8.21
N CYS A 275 3.22 -9.68 7.21
CA CYS A 275 3.76 -11.04 7.20
C CYS A 275 5.30 -11.05 7.19
N ASP A 276 5.95 -10.00 6.68
CA ASP A 276 7.41 -9.82 6.72
C ASP A 276 7.98 -9.83 8.13
N ILE A 277 7.16 -9.53 9.15
CA ILE A 277 7.56 -9.63 10.56
C ILE A 277 7.97 -11.06 10.89
N GLY A 278 7.15 -12.05 10.51
CA GLY A 278 7.43 -13.46 10.78
C GLY A 278 8.66 -13.94 10.02
N LEU A 279 8.77 -13.57 8.74
CA LEU A 279 9.93 -13.89 7.91
C LEU A 279 11.23 -13.31 8.50
N ALA A 280 11.23 -12.03 8.88
CA ALA A 280 12.41 -11.36 9.42
C ALA A 280 12.84 -11.92 10.80
N VAL A 281 11.89 -12.30 11.66
CA VAL A 281 12.19 -12.99 12.91
C VAL A 281 12.93 -14.30 12.63
N LEU A 282 12.41 -15.13 11.70
CA LEU A 282 13.04 -16.41 11.36
C LEU A 282 14.39 -16.23 10.67
N ALA A 283 14.50 -15.33 9.70
CA ALA A 283 15.74 -15.07 8.99
C ALA A 283 16.86 -14.57 9.92
N GLY A 284 16.55 -13.58 10.78
CA GLY A 284 17.52 -13.03 11.72
C GLY A 284 17.98 -14.03 12.78
N THR A 285 17.09 -14.91 13.25
CA THR A 285 17.42 -15.94 14.24
C THR A 285 18.18 -17.12 13.63
N ALA A 286 17.85 -17.52 12.40
CA ALA A 286 18.62 -18.49 11.64
C ALA A 286 20.06 -17.98 11.38
N LEU A 287 20.19 -16.69 11.06
CA LEU A 287 21.51 -16.05 10.88
C LEU A 287 22.31 -16.02 12.19
N ASP A 288 21.69 -15.66 13.31
CA ASP A 288 22.35 -15.71 14.63
C ASP A 288 22.85 -17.12 14.95
N ARG A 289 22.02 -18.14 14.69
CA ARG A 289 22.34 -19.55 14.89
C ARG A 289 23.54 -19.99 14.06
N ALA A 290 23.56 -19.62 12.78
CA ALA A 290 24.65 -19.92 11.85
C ALA A 290 25.97 -19.27 12.29
N LEU A 291 25.91 -18.00 12.72
CA LEU A 291 27.09 -17.27 13.23
C LEU A 291 27.60 -17.81 14.58
N GLY A 292 26.71 -18.35 15.43
CA GLY A 292 27.07 -18.87 16.74
C GLY A 292 27.84 -20.20 16.72
N HIS A 293 27.60 -21.06 15.72
CA HIS A 293 28.20 -22.40 15.64
C HIS A 293 29.36 -22.52 14.64
N ALA A 294 29.57 -21.46 13.87
CA ALA A 294 30.63 -21.39 12.88
C ALA A 294 32.01 -21.20 13.53
N ARG A 295 33.03 -21.94 13.06
CA ARG A 295 34.45 -21.64 13.34
C ARG A 295 34.75 -20.18 12.93
N LYS A 296 35.73 -19.52 13.54
CA LYS A 296 36.08 -18.10 13.27
C LYS A 296 36.14 -17.74 11.78
N ARG A 297 36.74 -18.62 10.95
CA ARG A 297 36.81 -18.44 9.48
C ARG A 297 35.43 -18.46 8.81
N VAL A 298 34.54 -19.36 9.23
CA VAL A 298 33.16 -19.46 8.70
C VAL A 298 32.31 -18.27 9.16
N ARG A 299 32.56 -17.72 10.37
CA ARG A 299 31.92 -16.47 10.82
C ARG A 299 32.31 -15.27 9.96
N VAL A 300 33.59 -15.14 9.63
CA VAL A 300 34.09 -14.09 8.74
C VAL A 300 33.50 -14.26 7.34
N ALA A 301 33.48 -15.48 6.80
CA ALA A 301 32.85 -15.75 5.50
C ALA A 301 31.34 -15.48 5.52
N GLY A 302 30.60 -15.89 6.55
CA GLY A 302 29.17 -15.64 6.68
C GLY A 302 28.83 -14.16 6.85
N ALA A 303 29.65 -13.41 7.59
CA ALA A 303 29.54 -11.96 7.68
C ALA A 303 29.83 -11.29 6.33
N ALA A 304 30.85 -11.76 5.59
CA ALA A 304 31.16 -11.26 4.25
C ALA A 304 30.06 -11.58 3.24
N VAL A 305 29.43 -12.76 3.31
CA VAL A 305 28.28 -13.14 2.48
C VAL A 305 27.05 -12.29 2.83
N SER A 306 26.77 -12.09 4.11
CA SER A 306 25.64 -11.25 4.56
C SER A 306 25.85 -9.79 4.13
N ALA A 307 27.06 -9.27 4.30
CA ALA A 307 27.43 -7.94 3.80
C ALA A 307 27.33 -7.89 2.28
N GLY A 308 27.82 -8.91 1.57
CA GLY A 308 27.69 -9.06 0.12
C GLY A 308 26.25 -9.09 -0.36
N LEU A 309 25.34 -9.75 0.36
CA LEU A 309 23.91 -9.77 0.06
C LEU A 309 23.29 -8.39 0.27
N VAL A 310 23.60 -7.70 1.37
CA VAL A 310 23.16 -6.32 1.60
C VAL A 310 23.69 -5.39 0.49
N LEU A 311 24.96 -5.56 0.09
CA LEU A 311 25.56 -4.82 -1.03
C LEU A 311 24.87 -5.15 -2.36
N ALA A 312 24.52 -6.41 -2.60
CA ALA A 312 23.77 -6.84 -3.78
C ALA A 312 22.34 -6.28 -3.83
N LEU A 313 21.76 -5.93 -2.67
CA LEU A 313 20.48 -5.24 -2.56
C LEU A 313 20.60 -3.71 -2.70
N LEU A 314 21.80 -3.13 -2.77
CA LEU A 314 21.98 -1.69 -2.96
C LEU A 314 21.38 -1.18 -4.27
N PRO A 315 21.60 -1.81 -5.45
CA PRO A 315 20.97 -1.36 -6.69
C PRO A 315 19.44 -1.32 -6.60
N VAL A 316 18.83 -2.33 -5.96
CA VAL A 316 17.39 -2.37 -5.69
C VAL A 316 16.99 -1.22 -4.77
N THR A 317 17.74 -1.02 -3.68
CA THR A 317 17.50 0.08 -2.73
C THR A 317 17.57 1.44 -3.43
N PHE A 318 18.54 1.67 -4.31
CA PHE A 318 18.66 2.92 -5.08
C PHE A 318 17.51 3.08 -6.07
N HIS A 319 17.15 2.03 -6.80
CA HIS A 319 16.02 2.03 -7.73
C HIS A 319 14.70 2.35 -7.03
N LEU A 320 14.47 1.82 -5.81
CA LEU A 320 13.30 2.15 -4.99
C LEU A 320 13.19 3.65 -4.61
N ARG A 321 14.27 4.43 -4.78
CA ARG A 321 14.29 5.89 -4.52
C ARG A 321 14.13 6.73 -5.78
N THR A 322 14.01 6.11 -6.94
CA THR A 322 13.73 6.81 -8.20
C THR A 322 12.24 6.75 -8.53
N PRO A 323 11.74 7.68 -9.35
CA PRO A 323 10.39 7.59 -9.91
C PRO A 323 10.14 6.25 -10.64
N ASP A 324 11.20 5.63 -11.16
CA ASP A 324 11.14 4.37 -11.92
C ASP A 324 10.68 3.15 -11.13
N SER A 325 10.59 3.23 -9.81
CA SER A 325 10.05 2.15 -8.97
C SER A 325 8.53 2.20 -8.75
N ARG A 326 7.81 3.26 -9.19
CA ARG A 326 6.33 3.34 -9.08
C ARG A 326 5.63 2.83 -10.34
N LYS A 327 4.31 2.63 -10.31
CA LYS A 327 3.56 2.22 -11.53
C LYS A 327 3.34 3.39 -12.49
N ASP A 328 3.10 4.58 -11.94
CA ASP A 328 2.91 5.83 -12.66
C ASP A 328 3.63 6.99 -11.95
N ASP A 329 3.69 8.13 -12.63
CA ASP A 329 4.20 9.39 -12.08
C ASP A 329 3.29 10.55 -12.44
N VAL A 330 2.45 10.95 -11.48
CA VAL A 330 1.48 12.03 -11.59
C VAL A 330 2.16 13.39 -11.83
N ALA A 331 3.33 13.62 -11.25
CA ALA A 331 4.08 14.86 -11.45
C ALA A 331 4.62 14.95 -12.89
N ALA A 332 5.16 13.84 -13.41
CA ALA A 332 5.62 13.77 -14.80
C ALA A 332 4.45 13.93 -15.80
N ILE A 333 3.28 13.36 -15.48
CA ILE A 333 2.07 13.51 -16.30
C ILE A 333 1.62 14.98 -16.35
N ALA A 334 1.57 15.65 -15.19
CA ALA A 334 1.21 17.07 -15.11
C ALA A 334 2.19 17.96 -15.91
N ASN A 335 3.49 17.67 -15.84
CA ASN A 335 4.50 18.38 -16.64
C ASN A 335 4.30 18.15 -18.15
N ALA A 336 4.04 16.91 -18.58
CA ALA A 336 3.79 16.59 -19.98
C ALA A 336 2.53 17.27 -20.52
N VAL A 337 1.49 17.45 -19.69
CA VAL A 337 0.31 18.25 -20.06
C VAL A 337 0.70 19.71 -20.26
N ARG A 338 1.44 20.31 -19.32
CA ARG A 338 1.88 21.71 -19.43
C ARG A 338 2.73 22.00 -20.68
N GLU A 339 3.50 21.02 -21.14
CA GLU A 339 4.34 21.16 -22.36
C GLU A 339 3.52 21.19 -23.66
N VAL A 340 2.33 20.59 -23.69
CA VAL A 340 1.51 20.47 -24.91
C VAL A 340 0.25 21.33 -24.89
N ALA A 341 -0.26 21.66 -23.71
CA ALA A 341 -1.47 22.42 -23.48
C ALA A 341 -1.29 23.92 -23.80
N GLY A 342 -2.30 24.52 -24.43
CA GLY A 342 -2.47 25.97 -24.53
C GLY A 342 -3.62 26.49 -23.66
N GLU A 343 -3.68 27.80 -23.43
CA GLU A 343 -4.80 28.45 -22.73
C GLU A 343 -6.10 28.26 -23.51
N GLY A 344 -7.17 27.83 -22.82
CA GLY A 344 -8.47 27.55 -23.42
C GLY A 344 -8.60 26.19 -24.11
N ASP A 345 -7.52 25.37 -24.14
CA ASP A 345 -7.62 24.00 -24.62
C ASP A 345 -8.60 23.18 -23.75
N GLY A 346 -9.33 22.27 -24.38
CA GLY A 346 -10.13 21.31 -23.65
C GLY A 346 -9.27 20.20 -23.04
N VAL A 347 -9.68 19.62 -21.91
CA VAL A 347 -9.09 18.40 -21.35
C VAL A 347 -10.15 17.32 -21.18
N VAL A 348 -9.79 16.08 -21.50
CA VAL A 348 -10.63 14.89 -21.29
C VAL A 348 -9.79 13.75 -20.72
N PHE A 349 -10.33 13.07 -19.72
CA PHE A 349 -9.74 11.88 -19.11
C PHE A 349 -10.40 10.63 -19.66
N ALA A 350 -9.60 9.67 -20.14
CA ALA A 350 -10.05 8.46 -20.80
C ALA A 350 -9.27 7.24 -20.30
N PRO A 351 -9.73 6.53 -19.25
CA PRO A 351 -11.04 6.66 -18.62
C PRO A 351 -11.17 7.81 -17.60
N SER A 352 -12.41 8.16 -17.23
CA SER A 352 -12.76 9.19 -16.25
C SER A 352 -11.97 9.09 -14.93
N ARG A 353 -11.67 7.86 -14.47
CA ARG A 353 -10.86 7.61 -13.27
C ARG A 353 -9.46 8.25 -13.33
N ARG A 354 -8.95 8.59 -14.51
CA ARG A 354 -7.65 9.26 -14.69
C ARG A 354 -7.64 10.74 -14.35
N ARG A 355 -8.80 11.34 -14.02
CA ARG A 355 -8.87 12.71 -13.48
C ARG A 355 -8.08 12.87 -12.18
N GLU A 356 -7.88 11.79 -11.42
CA GLU A 356 -7.05 11.76 -10.21
C GLU A 356 -5.59 12.25 -10.42
N TRP A 357 -5.08 12.23 -11.66
CA TRP A 357 -3.76 12.75 -12.01
C TRP A 357 -3.71 14.28 -11.99
N MET A 358 -4.81 14.95 -12.32
CA MET A 358 -4.89 16.42 -12.31
C MET A 358 -4.97 16.98 -10.88
N LEU A 359 -5.69 16.29 -10.01
CA LEU A 359 -6.16 16.83 -8.75
C LEU A 359 -5.05 17.12 -7.72
N SER A 360 -3.86 16.53 -7.84
CA SER A 360 -2.71 16.83 -6.96
C SER A 360 -1.81 17.97 -7.48
N TYR A 361 -1.98 18.37 -8.73
CA TYR A 361 -1.23 19.46 -9.35
C TYR A 361 -2.17 20.39 -10.14
N PRO A 362 -3.22 20.95 -9.50
CA PRO A 362 -4.26 21.71 -10.22
C PRO A 362 -3.69 22.86 -11.04
N GLY A 363 -2.67 23.56 -10.53
CA GLY A 363 -2.02 24.67 -11.22
C GLY A 363 -1.34 24.32 -12.55
N HIS A 364 -1.08 23.04 -12.83
CA HIS A 364 -0.54 22.60 -14.14
C HIS A 364 -1.64 22.47 -15.21
N PHE A 365 -2.89 22.58 -14.80
CA PHE A 365 -4.09 22.50 -15.64
C PHE A 365 -4.84 23.84 -15.65
N ASP A 366 -4.26 24.89 -15.07
CA ASP A 366 -4.84 26.24 -15.11
C ASP A 366 -5.03 26.68 -16.57
N GLY A 367 -6.20 27.23 -16.86
CA GLY A 367 -6.59 27.65 -18.21
C GLY A 367 -7.13 26.51 -19.11
N LEU A 368 -7.10 25.26 -18.65
CA LEU A 368 -7.78 24.15 -19.36
C LEU A 368 -9.25 24.04 -18.96
N VAL A 369 -10.07 23.59 -19.91
CA VAL A 369 -11.50 23.35 -19.68
C VAL A 369 -11.78 21.85 -19.64
N ASP A 370 -12.13 21.30 -18.48
CA ASP A 370 -12.56 19.90 -18.40
C ASP A 370 -13.90 19.73 -19.11
N LEU A 371 -13.85 19.13 -20.31
CA LEU A 371 -15.00 19.02 -21.20
C LEU A 371 -15.99 17.95 -20.74
N ALA A 372 -15.56 17.03 -19.87
CA ALA A 372 -16.37 15.91 -19.42
C ALA A 372 -16.99 16.13 -18.04
N LEU A 373 -16.45 17.02 -17.21
CA LEU A 373 -16.89 17.24 -15.83
C LEU A 373 -18.25 17.96 -15.74
N GLU A 374 -19.15 17.43 -14.93
CA GLU A 374 -20.40 18.11 -14.54
C GLU A 374 -20.29 18.63 -13.10
N GLU A 375 -19.82 17.80 -12.17
CA GLU A 375 -19.65 18.14 -10.76
C GLU A 375 -18.24 17.78 -10.28
N ALA A 376 -17.60 18.71 -9.58
CA ALA A 376 -16.26 18.54 -9.05
C ALA A 376 -16.21 17.44 -7.96
N PRO A 377 -15.04 16.77 -7.75
CA PRO A 377 -14.90 15.67 -6.79
C PRO A 377 -15.40 15.95 -5.37
N ALA A 378 -15.14 17.15 -4.85
CA ALA A 378 -15.59 17.55 -3.52
C ALA A 378 -17.12 17.71 -3.47
N ALA A 379 -17.70 18.39 -4.47
CA ALA A 379 -19.14 18.65 -4.54
C ALA A 379 -19.98 17.38 -4.79
N SER A 380 -19.45 16.41 -5.55
CA SER A 380 -20.15 15.16 -5.84
C SER A 380 -19.92 14.06 -4.80
N GLY A 381 -19.06 14.28 -3.80
CA GLY A 381 -18.66 13.24 -2.85
C GLY A 381 -17.94 12.06 -3.51
N THR A 382 -17.25 12.25 -4.63
CA THR A 382 -16.52 11.16 -5.32
C THR A 382 -15.04 11.47 -5.46
N LEU A 383 -14.21 10.47 -5.78
CA LEU A 383 -12.77 10.67 -5.96
C LEU A 383 -12.44 11.50 -7.20
N GLN A 384 -13.17 11.27 -8.30
CA GLN A 384 -12.85 11.85 -9.61
C GLN A 384 -13.91 12.82 -10.13
N GLY A 385 -14.91 13.21 -9.32
CA GLY A 385 -16.03 14.01 -9.80
C GLY A 385 -17.03 13.17 -10.61
N ARG A 386 -18.12 13.82 -11.03
CA ARG A 386 -19.17 13.20 -11.84
C ARG A 386 -19.13 13.78 -13.24
N GLU A 387 -19.04 12.92 -14.25
CA GLU A 387 -19.07 13.34 -15.64
C GLU A 387 -20.50 13.63 -16.13
N SER A 388 -20.62 14.53 -17.11
CA SER A 388 -21.89 14.84 -17.78
C SER A 388 -22.42 13.65 -18.60
N SER A 389 -23.64 13.78 -19.13
CA SER A 389 -24.17 12.76 -20.05
C SER A 389 -23.32 12.63 -21.32
N PRO A 390 -23.27 11.45 -21.98
CA PRO A 390 -22.47 11.25 -23.18
C PRO A 390 -22.75 12.29 -24.29
N GLU A 391 -24.00 12.71 -24.45
CA GLU A 391 -24.41 13.71 -25.44
C GLU A 391 -23.80 15.08 -25.15
N ARG A 392 -23.78 15.47 -23.87
CA ARG A 392 -23.23 16.74 -23.40
C ARG A 392 -21.70 16.74 -23.47
N ILE A 393 -21.06 15.63 -23.12
CA ILE A 393 -19.62 15.43 -23.32
C ILE A 393 -19.27 15.60 -24.80
N ARG A 394 -20.00 14.91 -25.69
CA ARG A 394 -19.80 15.03 -27.14
C ARG A 394 -19.96 16.46 -27.63
N ALA A 395 -21.01 17.15 -27.21
CA ALA A 395 -21.25 18.54 -27.61
C ALA A 395 -20.11 19.46 -27.20
N ARG A 396 -19.61 19.35 -25.96
CA ARG A 396 -18.47 20.14 -25.44
C ARG A 396 -17.15 19.78 -26.13
N MET A 397 -16.90 18.50 -26.40
CA MET A 397 -15.77 18.08 -27.24
C MET A 397 -15.88 18.71 -28.64
N LEU A 398 -17.07 18.71 -29.23
CA LEU A 398 -17.32 19.32 -30.53
C LEU A 398 -17.40 20.86 -30.51
N SER A 399 -17.25 21.54 -29.38
CA SER A 399 -17.00 23.00 -29.36
C SER A 399 -15.52 23.35 -29.21
N ALA A 400 -14.66 22.41 -28.80
CA ALA A 400 -13.24 22.66 -28.62
C ALA A 400 -12.47 22.63 -29.96
N GLY A 401 -11.47 23.51 -30.10
CA GLY A 401 -10.54 23.51 -31.23
C GLY A 401 -9.41 22.49 -31.05
N ARG A 402 -8.95 22.35 -29.80
CA ARG A 402 -7.89 21.45 -29.35
C ARG A 402 -8.32 20.76 -28.06
N ILE A 403 -7.92 19.50 -27.90
CA ILE A 403 -8.24 18.67 -26.73
C ILE A 403 -6.98 17.92 -26.30
N VAL A 404 -6.57 18.13 -25.06
CA VAL A 404 -5.56 17.28 -24.40
C VAL A 404 -6.27 16.08 -23.78
N VAL A 405 -5.84 14.88 -24.17
CA VAL A 405 -6.41 13.63 -23.68
C VAL A 405 -5.39 12.92 -22.80
N LEU A 406 -5.77 12.64 -21.56
CA LEU A 406 -5.00 11.82 -20.64
C LEU A 406 -5.61 10.41 -20.61
N SER A 407 -4.84 9.42 -21.04
CA SER A 407 -5.30 8.05 -21.16
C SER A 407 -4.35 7.02 -20.57
N ASP A 408 -4.87 5.81 -20.42
CA ASP A 408 -4.06 4.64 -20.10
C ASP A 408 -2.97 4.37 -21.16
N PRO A 409 -1.89 3.66 -20.79
CA PRO A 409 -0.94 3.12 -21.76
C PRO A 409 -1.63 2.19 -22.77
N ALA A 410 -1.04 2.07 -23.95
CA ALA A 410 -1.55 1.17 -24.99
C ALA A 410 -1.63 -0.29 -24.49
N GLY A 411 -2.65 -1.02 -24.94
CA GLY A 411 -2.87 -2.43 -24.60
C GLY A 411 -3.66 -2.68 -23.31
N GLN A 412 -4.09 -1.62 -22.60
CA GLN A 412 -5.03 -1.75 -21.49
C GLN A 412 -6.45 -2.05 -21.99
N PRO A 413 -7.25 -2.84 -21.26
CA PRO A 413 -8.65 -3.07 -21.58
C PRO A 413 -9.43 -1.76 -21.67
N GLU A 414 -10.33 -1.72 -22.62
CA GLU A 414 -11.21 -0.58 -22.84
C GLU A 414 -12.35 -0.55 -21.82
N ASP A 415 -12.55 0.59 -21.16
CA ASP A 415 -13.74 0.80 -20.33
C ASP A 415 -14.99 0.83 -21.23
N THR A 416 -16.01 0.05 -20.88
CA THR A 416 -17.22 -0.16 -21.69
C THR A 416 -18.33 0.84 -21.40
N VAL A 417 -18.06 1.83 -20.53
CA VAL A 417 -19.02 2.86 -20.14
C VAL A 417 -19.35 3.75 -21.36
N ALA A 418 -20.64 4.09 -21.53
CA ALA A 418 -21.12 4.86 -22.68
C ALA A 418 -20.38 6.20 -22.87
N ALA A 419 -20.05 6.89 -21.78
CA ALA A 419 -19.27 8.13 -21.82
C ALA A 419 -17.88 7.92 -22.45
N GLU A 420 -17.19 6.82 -22.11
CA GLU A 420 -15.87 6.48 -22.65
C GLU A 420 -15.93 6.10 -24.13
N ALA A 421 -16.96 5.36 -24.53
CA ALA A 421 -17.22 5.07 -25.94
C ALA A 421 -17.43 6.35 -26.76
N VAL A 422 -18.21 7.30 -26.25
CA VAL A 422 -18.48 8.57 -26.94
C VAL A 422 -17.24 9.46 -27.04
N LYS A 423 -16.40 9.54 -26.00
CA LYS A 423 -15.12 10.26 -26.06
C LYS A 423 -14.23 9.71 -27.17
N ARG A 424 -14.00 8.39 -27.19
CA ARG A 424 -13.18 7.72 -28.21
C ARG A 424 -13.72 7.94 -29.61
N GLU A 425 -15.04 7.76 -29.79
CA GLU A 425 -15.66 7.90 -31.09
C GLU A 425 -15.60 9.35 -31.61
N THR A 426 -15.78 10.32 -30.72
CA THR A 426 -15.70 11.73 -31.06
C THR A 426 -14.28 12.11 -31.50
N LEU A 427 -13.26 11.67 -30.75
CA LEU A 427 -11.85 11.88 -31.13
C LEU A 427 -11.56 11.25 -32.50
N ARG A 428 -11.94 9.98 -32.70
CA ARG A 428 -11.70 9.24 -33.94
C ARG A 428 -12.35 9.87 -35.17
N ARG A 429 -13.58 10.38 -35.03
CA ARG A 429 -14.35 10.94 -36.16
C ARG A 429 -14.04 12.40 -36.48
N HIS A 430 -13.64 13.21 -35.48
CA HIS A 430 -13.64 14.67 -35.63
C HIS A 430 -12.30 15.34 -35.33
N PHE A 431 -11.30 14.60 -34.84
CA PHE A 431 -10.00 15.13 -34.45
C PHE A 431 -8.86 14.31 -35.04
N ASP A 432 -7.72 14.96 -35.23
CA ASP A 432 -6.44 14.33 -35.56
C ASP A 432 -5.54 14.36 -34.33
N ALA A 433 -4.79 13.28 -34.08
CA ALA A 433 -3.78 13.23 -33.02
C ALA A 433 -2.51 13.95 -33.50
N CYS A 434 -2.24 15.13 -32.95
CA CYS A 434 -1.15 16.00 -33.38
C CYS A 434 0.19 15.66 -32.72
N SER A 435 0.16 15.32 -31.44
CA SER A 435 1.33 14.86 -30.69
C SER A 435 0.93 13.86 -29.62
N ARG A 436 1.88 13.02 -29.22
CA ARG A 436 1.66 11.97 -28.22
C ARG A 436 2.90 11.79 -27.38
N ALA A 437 2.81 12.17 -26.11
CA ALA A 437 3.82 11.89 -25.11
C ALA A 437 3.45 10.60 -24.36
N ARG A 438 4.40 9.66 -24.31
CA ARG A 438 4.30 8.48 -23.45
C ARG A 438 5.00 8.80 -22.14
N VAL A 439 4.23 8.87 -21.06
CA VAL A 439 4.72 9.12 -19.72
C VAL A 439 4.57 7.84 -18.92
N LYS A 440 5.33 7.71 -17.85
CA LYS A 440 5.26 6.51 -17.03
C LYS A 440 3.86 6.27 -16.49
N GLY A 441 3.24 5.17 -16.92
CA GLY A 441 1.89 4.78 -16.52
C GLY A 441 0.74 5.56 -17.18
N ALA A 442 1.04 6.42 -18.16
CA ALA A 442 0.03 7.23 -18.84
C ALA A 442 0.40 7.60 -20.28
N GLN A 443 -0.58 8.11 -21.01
CA GLN A 443 -0.39 8.71 -22.32
C GLN A 443 -1.07 10.08 -22.34
N VAL A 444 -0.32 11.09 -22.78
CA VAL A 444 -0.83 12.46 -23.00
C VAL A 444 -0.84 12.69 -24.50
N THR A 445 -2.02 12.84 -25.09
CA THR A 445 -2.17 13.06 -26.53
C THR A 445 -2.86 14.39 -26.77
N LEU A 446 -2.25 15.25 -27.59
CA LEU A 446 -2.89 16.47 -28.07
C LEU A 446 -3.65 16.14 -29.35
N TYR A 447 -4.95 16.45 -29.34
CA TYR A 447 -5.82 16.38 -30.49
C TYR A 447 -6.18 17.78 -30.96
N ALA A 448 -6.24 17.99 -32.27
CA ALA A 448 -6.81 19.19 -32.88
C ALA A 448 -7.87 18.80 -33.91
N ARG A 449 -8.68 19.77 -34.35
CA ARG A 449 -9.60 19.52 -35.47
C ARG A 449 -8.87 18.99 -36.69
N ARG A 450 -9.58 18.23 -37.51
CA ARG A 450 -9.00 17.63 -38.71
C ARG A 450 -8.30 18.67 -39.58
N GLY A 451 -7.02 18.44 -39.87
CA GLY A 451 -6.17 19.37 -40.62
C GLY A 451 -5.69 20.61 -39.86
N ALA A 452 -5.80 20.65 -38.52
CA ALA A 452 -5.41 21.79 -37.69
C ALA A 452 -4.16 21.55 -36.81
N CYS A 453 -3.48 20.40 -36.95
CA CYS A 453 -2.31 20.08 -36.11
C CYS A 453 -1.07 20.98 -36.29
N GLY A 454 -1.04 21.81 -37.33
CA GLY A 454 0.04 22.76 -37.60
C GLY A 454 -0.33 24.23 -37.37
N ARG A 455 -1.46 24.51 -36.71
CA ARG A 455 -1.93 25.87 -36.41
C ARG A 455 -1.81 26.24 -34.95
#